data_AF-A0A1I0DIZ7-F1
#
_entry.id   AF-A0A1I0DIZ7-F1
#
_cell.length_a   1.000
_cell.length_b   1.000
_cell.length_c   1.000
_cell.angle_alpha   90.00
_cell.angle_beta   90.00
_cell.angle_gamma   90.00
#
_symmetry.space_group_name_H-M   'P 1'
#
loop_
_entity.id
_entity.type
_entity.pdbx_description
1 polymer ?
#
loop_
_entity_poly.entity_id
_entity_poly.type
_entity_poly.pdbx_seq_one_letter_code
_entity_poly.pdbx_strand_id
1 'polypeptide(L)'
;MNAVSLTKCKDYDYYKTKKTIEVGIQHLGGLEKYIEKGQTVLLKLNLLMKKRPEEAVTTHPIFVKALGDILMEYGCKVIIGDSPGGPFTTRALKGIYKACGIEKIAEESGFILNYNTDEYEDNHPEGMLLKRINAIKVLQEVDAVISVSKLKTHGMALFTGAVKNLFGIIPGMLKVEYHFKMPDIKDFSNMLVDVCLYAKPVLSIMDGIVGMEGEGPSAGEPRNVGVVIASNSPYHLDVVAAQLIGINPSDIPTVKRCVERGLVKNTFDDYLLKGETIEACRVEKFKSPNIASINFFKGRVPVFLENYLTSLCQPKPIFDHNDCVGCKDCEICCPPKAITMKEKKPYADLEKCIRCFCCHELCPKKAVKIKRPKIIGRLMRM
;
A
#
# COMPACT_ATOMS: atom_id res chain seq x y z
N MET A 1 -11.83 21.69 7.49
CA MET A 1 -12.03 20.44 6.73
C MET A 1 -10.84 20.25 5.80
N ASN A 2 -10.33 19.02 5.66
CA ASN A 2 -9.24 18.73 4.73
C ASN A 2 -9.75 18.72 3.29
N ALA A 3 -8.95 19.20 2.34
CA ALA A 3 -9.33 19.15 0.93
C ALA A 3 -8.86 17.84 0.29
N VAL A 4 -9.69 17.24 -0.57
CA VAL A 4 -9.31 16.11 -1.42
C VAL A 4 -9.57 16.53 -2.86
N SER A 5 -8.52 16.53 -3.66
CA SER A 5 -8.59 16.79 -5.09
C SER A 5 -8.81 15.49 -5.85
N LEU A 6 -9.81 15.47 -6.73
CA LEU A 6 -10.12 14.39 -7.65
C LEU A 6 -10.10 14.93 -9.08
N THR A 7 -9.26 14.34 -9.92
CA THR A 7 -9.09 14.79 -11.31
C THR A 7 -9.04 13.60 -12.26
N LYS A 8 -9.55 13.77 -13.49
CA LYS A 8 -9.52 12.75 -14.53
C LYS A 8 -8.18 12.74 -15.26
N CYS A 9 -7.61 11.55 -15.42
CA CYS A 9 -6.44 11.30 -16.26
C CYS A 9 -6.55 9.89 -16.85
N LYS A 10 -6.79 9.79 -18.16
CA LYS A 10 -7.21 8.52 -18.80
C LYS A 10 -6.06 7.57 -19.10
N ASP A 11 -4.85 8.10 -19.26
CA ASP A 11 -3.68 7.39 -19.74
C ASP A 11 -2.41 7.96 -19.08
N TYR A 12 -1.29 7.27 -19.29
CA TYR A 12 0.02 7.73 -18.84
C TYR A 12 0.73 8.56 -19.92
N ASP A 13 0.01 9.42 -20.66
CA ASP A 13 0.68 10.46 -21.44
C ASP A 13 1.36 11.45 -20.49
N TYR A 14 2.66 11.72 -20.69
CA TYR A 14 3.45 12.52 -19.76
C TYR A 14 2.89 13.93 -19.56
N TYR A 15 2.58 14.65 -20.64
CA TYR A 15 2.13 16.04 -20.56
C TYR A 15 0.73 16.14 -19.94
N LYS A 16 -0.19 15.24 -20.30
CA LYS A 16 -1.51 15.17 -19.67
C LYS A 16 -1.40 14.81 -18.19
N THR A 17 -0.59 13.81 -17.84
CA THR A 17 -0.40 13.36 -16.45
C THR A 17 0.16 14.51 -15.61
N LYS A 18 1.20 15.19 -16.09
CA LYS A 18 1.80 16.34 -15.42
C LYS A 18 0.78 17.45 -15.18
N LYS A 19 0.07 17.88 -16.22
CA LYS A 19 -0.98 18.90 -16.12
C LYS A 19 -2.07 18.50 -15.13
N THR A 20 -2.50 17.25 -15.13
CA THR A 20 -3.52 16.76 -14.20
C THR A 20 -3.02 16.80 -12.75
N ILE A 21 -1.76 16.42 -12.49
CA ILE A 21 -1.16 16.51 -11.15
C ILE A 21 -1.05 17.96 -10.70
N GLU A 22 -0.62 18.89 -11.57
CA GLU A 22 -0.56 20.33 -11.28
C GLU A 22 -1.92 20.88 -10.88
N VAL A 23 -2.97 20.63 -11.67
CA VAL A 23 -4.36 21.00 -11.33
C VAL A 23 -4.75 20.40 -9.98
N GLY A 24 -4.39 19.14 -9.75
CA GLY A 24 -4.67 18.43 -8.52
C GLY A 24 -4.05 19.12 -7.29
N ILE A 25 -2.82 19.62 -7.41
CA ILE A 25 -2.13 20.37 -6.37
C ILE A 25 -2.71 21.79 -6.21
N GLN A 26 -3.08 22.45 -7.30
CA GLN A 26 -3.72 23.77 -7.26
C GLN A 26 -5.05 23.75 -6.51
N HIS A 27 -5.85 22.69 -6.66
CA HIS A 27 -7.06 22.49 -5.84
C HIS A 27 -6.80 22.48 -4.32
N LEU A 28 -5.59 22.12 -3.90
CA LEU A 28 -5.18 22.07 -2.49
C LEU A 28 -4.58 23.41 -1.99
N GLY A 29 -4.41 24.37 -2.89
CA GLY A 29 -3.84 25.69 -2.61
C GLY A 29 -2.37 25.86 -3.00
N GLY A 30 -1.89 25.09 -3.97
CA GLY A 30 -0.53 25.22 -4.51
C GLY A 30 0.54 24.44 -3.73
N LEU A 31 1.74 24.32 -4.31
CA LEU A 31 2.87 23.64 -3.65
C LEU A 31 3.43 24.46 -2.50
N GLU A 32 3.41 25.79 -2.63
CA GLU A 32 3.93 26.77 -1.69
C GLU A 32 3.31 26.70 -0.29
N LYS A 33 2.12 26.09 -0.19
CA LYS A 33 1.46 25.84 1.09
C LYS A 33 2.07 24.67 1.87
N TYR A 34 2.79 23.78 1.20
CA TYR A 34 3.25 22.51 1.75
C TYR A 34 4.77 22.35 1.71
N ILE A 35 5.44 23.03 0.78
CA ILE A 35 6.86 22.87 0.47
C ILE A 35 7.47 24.23 0.12
N GLU A 36 8.66 24.49 0.66
CA GLU A 36 9.46 25.68 0.35
C GLU A 36 10.47 25.40 -0.76
N LYS A 37 10.82 26.43 -1.53
CA LYS A 37 11.84 26.31 -2.58
C LYS A 37 13.19 25.93 -1.98
N GLY A 38 13.94 25.07 -2.65
CA GLY A 38 15.23 24.56 -2.19
C GLY A 38 15.16 23.38 -1.23
N GLN A 39 13.98 23.03 -0.72
CA GLN A 39 13.80 21.85 0.14
C GLN A 39 14.12 20.56 -0.62
N THR A 40 14.65 19.59 0.13
CA THR A 40 14.84 18.22 -0.31
C THR A 40 13.59 17.42 0.02
N VAL A 41 12.92 16.91 -1.01
CA VAL A 41 11.63 16.22 -0.91
C VAL A 41 11.82 14.74 -1.22
N LEU A 42 11.40 13.88 -0.28
CA LEU A 42 11.25 12.46 -0.54
C LEU A 42 9.93 12.18 -1.25
N LEU A 43 10.01 11.68 -2.48
CA LEU A 43 8.92 10.96 -3.12
C LEU A 43 8.92 9.50 -2.62
N LYS A 44 8.10 9.25 -1.61
CA LYS A 44 7.90 7.91 -1.04
C LYS A 44 6.98 7.12 -1.97
N LEU A 45 7.54 6.22 -2.77
CA LEU A 45 6.79 5.47 -3.79
C LEU A 45 6.08 4.23 -3.24
N ASN A 46 5.27 3.57 -4.08
CA ASN A 46 4.77 2.22 -3.84
C ASN A 46 5.53 1.23 -4.74
N LEU A 47 6.64 0.64 -4.27
CA LEU A 47 7.47 -0.23 -5.10
C LEU A 47 7.30 -1.71 -4.84
N LEU A 48 6.98 -2.14 -3.61
CA LEU A 48 6.71 -3.53 -3.21
C LEU A 48 7.77 -4.59 -3.63
N MET A 49 7.96 -4.89 -4.91
CA MET A 49 8.97 -5.80 -5.45
C MET A 49 9.25 -5.48 -6.94
N LYS A 50 10.11 -6.28 -7.58
CA LYS A 50 10.37 -6.20 -9.03
C LYS A 50 9.10 -6.51 -9.84
N LYS A 51 8.49 -5.50 -10.43
CA LYS A 51 7.29 -5.61 -11.26
C LYS A 51 7.38 -4.66 -12.44
N ARG A 52 6.85 -5.09 -13.58
CA ARG A 52 6.77 -4.19 -14.73
C ARG A 52 5.62 -3.19 -14.53
N PRO A 53 5.71 -1.96 -15.07
CA PRO A 53 4.67 -0.94 -14.94
C PRO A 53 3.27 -1.41 -15.34
N GLU A 54 3.15 -2.26 -16.36
CA GLU A 54 1.87 -2.74 -16.89
C GLU A 54 1.15 -3.69 -15.92
N GLU A 55 1.85 -4.24 -14.93
CA GLU A 55 1.25 -5.10 -13.91
C GLU A 55 0.47 -4.30 -12.86
N ALA A 56 0.55 -2.96 -12.87
CA ALA A 56 -0.15 -2.05 -11.95
C ALA A 56 0.07 -2.35 -10.45
N VAL A 57 1.16 -3.05 -10.11
CA VAL A 57 1.54 -3.34 -8.72
C VAL A 57 2.18 -2.13 -8.06
N THR A 58 2.96 -1.37 -8.83
CA THR A 58 3.76 -0.23 -8.34
C THR A 58 3.24 1.08 -8.92
N THR A 59 3.64 2.20 -8.33
CA THR A 59 3.43 3.53 -8.95
C THR A 59 4.08 3.56 -10.33
N HIS A 60 3.37 4.09 -11.32
CA HIS A 60 3.84 4.10 -12.71
C HIS A 60 5.01 5.10 -12.91
N PRO A 61 6.08 4.76 -13.67
CA PRO A 61 7.25 5.65 -13.82
C PRO A 61 6.91 7.01 -14.45
N ILE A 62 5.98 7.07 -15.41
CA ILE A 62 5.54 8.36 -15.99
C ILE A 62 4.84 9.24 -14.96
N PHE A 63 4.05 8.65 -14.06
CA PHE A 63 3.39 9.39 -12.98
C PHE A 63 4.41 9.98 -12.01
N VAL A 64 5.41 9.17 -11.63
CA VAL A 64 6.52 9.60 -10.77
C VAL A 64 7.33 10.69 -11.45
N LYS A 65 7.66 10.53 -12.73
CA LYS A 65 8.38 11.53 -13.52
C LYS A 65 7.63 12.86 -13.54
N ALA A 66 6.36 12.84 -13.90
CA ALA A 66 5.51 14.02 -13.95
C ALA A 66 5.48 14.77 -12.61
N LEU A 67 5.27 14.06 -11.49
CA LEU A 67 5.30 14.67 -10.16
C LEU A 67 6.68 15.20 -9.78
N GLY A 68 7.74 14.43 -10.03
CA GLY A 68 9.11 14.84 -9.73
C GLY A 68 9.53 16.08 -10.51
N ASP A 69 9.17 16.17 -11.80
CA ASP A 69 9.48 17.33 -12.64
C ASP A 69 8.76 18.59 -12.14
N ILE A 70 7.50 18.48 -11.70
CA ILE A 70 6.77 19.61 -11.08
C ILE A 70 7.54 20.14 -9.84
N LEU A 71 8.07 19.24 -9.01
CA LEU A 71 8.82 19.62 -7.81
C LEU A 71 10.19 20.24 -8.16
N MET A 72 10.91 19.67 -9.13
CA MET A 72 12.19 20.21 -9.60
C MET A 72 12.00 21.60 -10.23
N GLU A 73 10.96 21.80 -11.03
CA GLU A 73 10.61 23.10 -11.64
C GLU A 73 10.19 24.14 -10.59
N TYR A 74 9.54 23.71 -9.51
CA TYR A 74 9.24 24.57 -8.37
C TYR A 74 10.52 24.99 -7.60
N GLY A 75 11.60 24.22 -7.73
CA GLY A 75 12.92 24.49 -7.17
C GLY A 75 13.34 23.54 -6.04
N CYS A 76 12.70 22.38 -5.91
CA CYS A 76 13.07 21.37 -4.91
C CYS A 76 14.18 20.43 -5.41
N LYS A 77 14.83 19.73 -4.47
CA LYS A 77 15.64 18.54 -4.78
C LYS A 77 14.77 17.30 -4.56
N VAL A 78 14.70 16.40 -5.53
CA VAL A 78 13.84 15.21 -5.44
C VAL A 78 14.66 13.96 -5.15
N ILE A 79 14.34 13.30 -4.03
CA ILE A 79 14.83 11.95 -3.70
C ILE A 79 13.67 10.97 -3.90
N ILE A 80 13.92 9.87 -4.61
CA ILE A 80 12.97 8.76 -4.78
C ILE A 80 13.36 7.64 -3.83
N GLY A 81 12.42 7.22 -2.97
CA GLY A 81 12.68 6.16 -1.99
C GLY A 81 11.47 5.30 -1.67
N ASP A 82 11.76 4.07 -1.25
CA ASP A 82 10.83 3.15 -0.61
C ASP A 82 11.67 2.12 0.16
N SER A 83 11.05 1.41 1.09
CA SER A 83 11.54 0.15 1.63
C SER A 83 10.61 -0.94 1.10
N PRO A 84 10.97 -1.59 -0.03
CA PRO A 84 10.12 -2.60 -0.64
C PRO A 84 9.99 -3.86 0.24
N GLY A 85 9.10 -4.77 -0.15
CA GLY A 85 8.95 -6.08 0.47
C GLY A 85 10.19 -6.95 0.29
N GLY A 86 10.49 -7.76 1.31
CA GLY A 86 11.70 -8.59 1.35
C GLY A 86 12.92 -7.84 1.90
N PRO A 87 14.14 -8.32 1.61
CA PRO A 87 15.38 -7.73 2.13
C PRO A 87 15.60 -6.29 1.62
N PHE A 88 15.92 -5.38 2.54
CA PHE A 88 16.25 -3.98 2.22
C PHE A 88 17.77 -3.84 2.06
N THR A 89 18.24 -4.03 0.83
CA THR A 89 19.67 -3.98 0.46
C THR A 89 19.84 -3.17 -0.81
N THR A 90 21.00 -2.53 -1.00
CA THR A 90 21.30 -1.78 -2.24
C THR A 90 21.12 -2.63 -3.50
N ARG A 91 21.49 -3.92 -3.46
CA ARG A 91 21.30 -4.85 -4.58
C ARG A 91 19.82 -5.08 -4.90
N ALA A 92 18.98 -5.24 -3.87
CA ALA A 92 17.54 -5.39 -4.06
C ALA A 92 16.93 -4.12 -4.65
N LEU A 93 17.27 -2.94 -4.10
CA LEU A 93 16.81 -1.64 -4.57
C LEU A 93 17.15 -1.39 -6.03
N LYS A 94 18.41 -1.58 -6.45
CA LYS A 94 18.84 -1.47 -7.86
C LYS A 94 17.97 -2.32 -8.78
N GLY A 95 17.75 -3.58 -8.40
CA GLY A 95 16.92 -4.50 -9.19
C GLY A 95 15.44 -4.08 -9.26
N ILE A 96 14.90 -3.46 -8.20
CA ILE A 96 13.52 -2.99 -8.14
C ILE A 96 13.35 -1.70 -8.94
N TYR A 97 14.20 -0.69 -8.73
CA TYR A 97 14.15 0.56 -9.49
C TYR A 97 14.25 0.31 -11.00
N LYS A 98 15.16 -0.58 -11.42
CA LYS A 98 15.29 -0.97 -12.81
C LYS A 98 14.03 -1.65 -13.36
N ALA A 99 13.52 -2.67 -12.65
CA ALA A 99 12.35 -3.43 -13.11
C ALA A 99 11.06 -2.57 -13.20
N CYS A 100 10.91 -1.62 -12.28
CA CYS A 100 9.76 -0.71 -12.23
C CYS A 100 9.89 0.50 -13.17
N GLY A 101 11.00 0.63 -13.90
CA GLY A 101 11.27 1.76 -14.81
C GLY A 101 11.64 3.08 -14.12
N ILE A 102 11.91 3.04 -12.81
CA ILE A 102 12.24 4.20 -11.99
C ILE A 102 13.68 4.67 -12.23
N GLU A 103 14.61 3.74 -12.48
CA GLU A 103 16.01 4.06 -12.79
C GLU A 103 16.12 4.97 -14.01
N LYS A 104 15.41 4.62 -15.09
CA LYS A 104 15.38 5.40 -16.33
C LYS A 104 14.86 6.83 -16.14
N ILE A 105 13.72 7.00 -15.46
CA ILE A 105 13.15 8.35 -15.26
C ILE A 105 13.98 9.19 -14.28
N ALA A 106 14.70 8.56 -13.36
CA ALA A 106 15.63 9.27 -12.48
C ALA A 106 16.85 9.79 -13.23
N GLU A 107 17.40 9.01 -14.16
CA GLU A 107 18.50 9.44 -15.05
C GLU A 107 18.05 10.58 -15.98
N GLU A 108 16.86 10.47 -16.58
CA GLU A 108 16.32 11.48 -17.52
C GLU A 108 16.03 12.83 -16.85
N SER A 109 15.48 12.81 -15.64
CA SER A 109 15.04 14.03 -14.92
C SER A 109 16.02 14.51 -13.85
N GLY A 110 17.12 13.78 -13.59
CA GLY A 110 18.10 14.12 -12.56
C GLY A 110 17.61 13.90 -11.12
N PHE A 111 16.70 12.95 -10.90
CA PHE A 111 16.25 12.59 -9.55
C PHE A 111 17.32 11.75 -8.83
N ILE A 112 17.39 11.89 -7.50
CA ILE A 112 18.29 11.09 -6.67
C ILE A 112 17.56 9.80 -6.26
N LEU A 113 18.12 8.64 -6.57
CA LEU A 113 17.61 7.36 -6.07
C LEU A 113 18.19 7.07 -4.69
N ASN A 114 17.34 6.82 -3.69
CA ASN A 114 17.80 6.42 -2.37
C ASN A 114 18.35 4.98 -2.41
N TYR A 115 19.66 4.85 -2.23
CA TYR A 115 20.34 3.57 -2.02
C TYR A 115 20.84 3.38 -0.60
N ASN A 116 20.62 4.37 0.28
CA ASN A 116 20.93 4.28 1.69
C ASN A 116 19.97 3.27 2.34
N THR A 117 20.54 2.16 2.81
CA THR A 117 19.80 1.10 3.50
C THR A 117 20.00 1.11 5.01
N ASP A 118 20.63 2.15 5.54
CA ASP A 118 20.73 2.37 6.96
C ASP A 118 19.34 2.65 7.55
N GLU A 119 19.22 2.38 8.83
CA GLU A 119 18.02 2.58 9.61
C GLU A 119 18.34 3.40 10.86
N TYR A 120 17.32 3.99 11.45
CA TYR A 120 17.44 4.69 12.73
C TYR A 120 16.21 4.40 13.57
N GLU A 121 16.42 4.34 14.88
CA GLU A 121 15.34 4.27 15.85
C GLU A 121 15.04 5.68 16.38
N ASP A 122 13.76 5.97 16.57
CA ASP A 122 13.30 7.23 17.13
C ASP A 122 12.10 7.02 18.05
N ASN A 123 11.91 7.97 18.97
CA ASN A 123 10.76 7.97 19.87
C ASN A 123 9.51 8.45 19.13
N HIS A 124 8.40 7.74 19.33
CA HIS A 124 7.10 8.10 18.80
C HIS A 124 6.06 8.10 19.92
N PRO A 125 6.13 9.05 20.87
CA PRO A 125 5.27 9.07 22.05
C PRO A 125 3.77 9.14 21.70
N GLU A 126 3.45 9.79 20.58
CA GLU A 126 2.10 9.93 20.01
C GLU A 126 1.56 8.64 19.36
N GLY A 127 2.42 7.65 19.12
CA GLY A 127 2.00 6.36 18.57
C GLY A 127 1.08 5.63 19.52
N MET A 128 -0.01 5.04 19.02
CA MET A 128 -0.95 4.30 19.85
C MET A 128 -0.34 2.97 20.33
N LEU A 129 0.33 2.25 19.43
CA LEU A 129 1.01 0.97 19.67
C LEU A 129 2.53 1.14 19.58
N LEU A 130 3.02 1.81 18.53
CA LEU A 130 4.46 2.00 18.31
C LEU A 130 4.96 3.23 19.06
N LYS A 131 5.38 3.05 20.32
CA LYS A 131 6.02 4.12 21.11
C LYS A 131 7.46 4.45 20.69
N ARG A 132 8.07 3.56 19.93
CA ARG A 132 9.34 3.73 19.21
C ARG A 132 9.16 3.16 17.81
N ILE A 133 9.85 3.76 16.85
CA ILE A 133 9.81 3.32 15.45
C ILE A 133 11.23 3.17 14.92
N ASN A 134 11.44 2.11 14.16
CA ASN A 134 12.67 1.93 13.39
C ASN A 134 12.33 2.20 11.91
N ALA A 135 13.01 3.17 11.31
CA ALA A 135 12.67 3.68 9.99
C ALA A 135 13.91 3.84 9.10
N ILE A 136 13.69 3.93 7.78
CA ILE A 136 14.77 4.14 6.80
C ILE A 136 15.45 5.49 6.98
N LYS A 137 16.80 5.50 6.95
CA LYS A 137 17.62 6.68 7.27
C LYS A 137 17.30 7.94 6.45
N VAL A 138 16.89 7.76 5.20
CA VAL A 138 16.52 8.87 4.29
C VAL A 138 15.44 9.79 4.86
N LEU A 139 14.60 9.34 5.80
CA LEU A 139 13.63 10.23 6.46
C LEU A 139 14.29 11.35 7.29
N GLN A 140 15.51 11.15 7.79
CA GLN A 140 16.27 12.19 8.50
C GLN A 140 17.08 13.10 7.56
N GLU A 141 17.11 12.77 6.27
CA GLU A 141 17.93 13.43 5.25
C GLU A 141 17.10 14.36 4.36
N VAL A 142 15.79 14.47 4.61
CA VAL A 142 14.84 15.24 3.81
C VAL A 142 14.04 16.22 4.65
N ASP A 143 13.61 17.30 4.03
CA ASP A 143 12.81 18.35 4.66
C ASP A 143 11.32 18.04 4.61
N ALA A 144 10.88 17.30 3.58
CA ALA A 144 9.47 16.95 3.38
C ALA A 144 9.29 15.56 2.75
N VAL A 145 8.17 14.91 3.09
CA VAL A 145 7.76 13.62 2.52
C VAL A 145 6.46 13.81 1.73
N ILE A 146 6.48 13.40 0.46
CA ILE A 146 5.26 13.21 -0.33
C ILE A 146 5.04 11.71 -0.53
N SER A 147 3.90 11.21 -0.07
CA SER A 147 3.51 9.80 -0.29
C SER A 147 2.90 9.65 -1.68
N VAL A 148 3.48 8.79 -2.51
CA VAL A 148 2.97 8.44 -3.83
C VAL A 148 2.48 6.99 -3.79
N SER A 149 1.16 6.81 -3.79
CA SER A 149 0.53 5.50 -3.66
C SER A 149 -0.08 5.02 -4.98
N LYS A 150 -0.30 3.70 -5.09
CA LYS A 150 -1.03 3.08 -6.20
C LYS A 150 -2.42 2.70 -5.71
N LEU A 151 -3.46 3.02 -6.47
CA LEU A 151 -4.82 2.59 -6.15
C LEU A 151 -4.93 1.07 -6.36
N LYS A 152 -4.99 0.30 -5.28
CA LYS A 152 -5.12 -1.15 -5.37
C LYS A 152 -5.78 -1.80 -4.17
N THR A 153 -6.50 -2.88 -4.42
CA THR A 153 -7.04 -3.75 -3.39
C THR A 153 -5.95 -4.55 -2.66
N HIS A 154 -6.34 -5.18 -1.55
CA HIS A 154 -5.44 -6.01 -0.75
C HIS A 154 -6.21 -7.16 -0.09
N GLY A 155 -5.72 -8.40 -0.22
CA GLY A 155 -6.44 -9.60 0.24
C GLY A 155 -6.73 -9.73 1.75
N MET A 156 -6.14 -8.85 2.58
CA MET A 156 -6.29 -8.82 4.05
C MET A 156 -6.80 -7.46 4.54
N ALA A 157 -6.17 -6.38 4.07
CA ALA A 157 -6.50 -5.01 4.46
C ALA A 157 -7.59 -4.36 3.60
N LEU A 158 -8.16 -5.07 2.62
CA LEU A 158 -9.14 -4.60 1.62
C LEU A 158 -8.56 -3.64 0.60
N PHE A 159 -7.79 -2.67 1.07
CA PHE A 159 -7.26 -1.58 0.31
C PHE A 159 -5.81 -1.31 0.73
N THR A 160 -4.96 -0.97 -0.24
CA THR A 160 -3.60 -0.52 0.06
C THR A 160 -3.63 0.96 0.47
N GLY A 161 -4.12 1.84 -0.39
CA GLY A 161 -4.28 3.25 -0.02
C GLY A 161 -2.98 4.01 0.30
N ALA A 162 -3.13 5.29 0.63
CA ALA A 162 -2.08 6.20 1.06
C ALA A 162 -1.57 5.86 2.48
N VAL A 163 -2.42 5.42 3.41
CA VAL A 163 -2.00 5.09 4.78
C VAL A 163 -1.07 3.88 4.79
N LYS A 164 -1.48 2.74 4.20
CA LYS A 164 -0.64 1.53 4.16
C LYS A 164 0.60 1.73 3.30
N ASN A 165 0.56 2.64 2.32
CA ASN A 165 1.74 2.94 1.50
C ASN A 165 2.92 3.28 2.40
N LEU A 166 2.72 4.06 3.47
CA LEU A 166 3.78 4.48 4.38
C LEU A 166 4.41 3.35 5.19
N PHE A 167 3.83 2.14 5.20
CA PHE A 167 4.54 0.97 5.73
C PHE A 167 5.89 0.72 5.04
N GLY A 168 6.07 1.25 3.83
CA GLY A 168 7.35 1.28 3.13
C GLY A 168 8.41 2.22 3.72
N ILE A 169 8.19 2.85 4.89
CA ILE A 169 9.29 3.45 5.66
C ILE A 169 9.94 2.46 6.64
N ILE A 170 9.30 1.32 6.90
CA ILE A 170 9.82 0.29 7.80
C ILE A 170 10.87 -0.56 7.04
N PRO A 171 12.11 -0.66 7.55
CA PRO A 171 13.20 -1.29 6.83
C PRO A 171 13.01 -2.82 6.72
N GLY A 172 13.14 -3.32 5.49
CA GLY A 172 13.34 -4.74 5.18
C GLY A 172 12.47 -5.73 5.92
N MET A 173 13.14 -6.62 6.66
CA MET A 173 12.53 -7.78 7.32
C MET A 173 11.76 -7.42 8.61
N LEU A 174 11.90 -6.20 9.15
CA LEU A 174 11.06 -5.75 10.27
C LEU A 174 9.58 -5.75 9.89
N LYS A 175 9.27 -5.54 8.60
CA LYS A 175 7.89 -5.70 8.10
C LYS A 175 7.36 -7.10 8.33
N VAL A 176 8.19 -8.13 8.12
CA VAL A 176 7.84 -9.55 8.36
C VAL A 176 7.65 -9.80 9.86
N GLU A 177 8.51 -9.20 10.69
CA GLU A 177 8.40 -9.27 12.16
C GLU A 177 7.11 -8.62 12.68
N TYR A 178 6.70 -7.47 12.15
CA TYR A 178 5.44 -6.84 12.55
C TYR A 178 4.22 -7.68 12.18
N HIS A 179 4.20 -8.32 11.01
CA HIS A 179 3.13 -9.27 10.68
C HIS A 179 3.08 -10.48 11.64
N PHE A 180 4.23 -10.85 12.24
CA PHE A 180 4.30 -11.93 13.22
C PHE A 180 3.86 -11.49 14.62
N LYS A 181 4.33 -10.33 15.07
CA LYS A 181 4.00 -9.77 16.38
C LYS A 181 2.57 -9.25 16.46
N MET A 182 1.98 -8.87 15.33
CA MET A 182 0.63 -8.29 15.23
C MET A 182 -0.24 -9.09 14.24
N PRO A 183 -0.59 -10.35 14.56
CA PRO A 183 -1.41 -11.17 13.67
C PRO A 183 -2.88 -10.71 13.63
N ASP A 184 -3.35 -9.97 14.64
CA ASP A 184 -4.69 -9.37 14.63
C ASP A 184 -4.73 -8.16 13.70
N ILE A 185 -5.72 -8.13 12.80
CA ILE A 185 -5.89 -7.07 11.81
C ILE A 185 -6.11 -5.69 12.43
N LYS A 186 -6.72 -5.61 13.62
CA LYS A 186 -6.93 -4.36 14.36
C LYS A 186 -5.58 -3.78 14.79
N ASP A 187 -4.73 -4.59 15.42
CA ASP A 187 -3.44 -4.15 15.91
C ASP A 187 -2.49 -3.80 14.77
N PHE A 188 -2.46 -4.65 13.73
CA PHE A 188 -1.69 -4.34 12.52
C PHE A 188 -2.16 -3.03 11.87
N SER A 189 -3.47 -2.78 11.79
CA SER A 189 -4.00 -1.54 11.22
C SER A 189 -3.71 -0.33 12.11
N ASN A 190 -3.73 -0.46 13.43
CA ASN A 190 -3.34 0.62 14.35
C ASN A 190 -1.87 0.97 14.17
N MET A 191 -1.00 -0.04 14.05
CA MET A 191 0.41 0.14 13.75
C MET A 191 0.62 0.86 12.41
N LEU A 192 -0.11 0.49 11.35
CA LEU A 192 -0.02 1.19 10.07
C LEU A 192 -0.39 2.68 10.18
N VAL A 193 -1.37 3.02 11.02
CA VAL A 193 -1.76 4.42 11.27
C VAL A 193 -0.67 5.15 12.09
N ASP A 194 -0.03 4.49 13.06
CA ASP A 194 1.13 5.05 13.77
C ASP A 194 2.29 5.34 12.81
N VAL A 195 2.62 4.40 11.93
CA VAL A 195 3.65 4.58 10.90
C VAL A 195 3.31 5.77 9.99
N CYS A 196 2.04 5.93 9.60
CA CYS A 196 1.59 7.06 8.80
C CYS A 196 1.72 8.40 9.53
N LEU A 197 1.36 8.44 10.82
CA LEU A 197 1.48 9.63 11.66
C LEU A 197 2.93 10.02 11.89
N TYR A 198 3.81 9.03 12.09
CA TYR A 198 5.25 9.26 12.22
C TYR A 198 5.86 9.80 10.93
N ALA A 199 5.53 9.19 9.78
CA ALA A 199 6.05 9.61 8.48
C ALA A 199 5.58 11.01 8.06
N LYS A 200 4.43 11.45 8.60
CA LYS A 200 3.86 12.81 8.46
C LYS A 200 3.98 13.38 7.04
N PRO A 201 3.43 12.70 6.01
CA PRO A 201 3.52 13.20 4.64
C PRO A 201 2.83 14.56 4.53
N VAL A 202 3.51 15.55 3.92
CA VAL A 202 2.93 16.88 3.69
C VAL A 202 1.83 16.83 2.62
N LEU A 203 1.99 15.93 1.65
CA LEU A 203 1.03 15.60 0.62
C LEU A 203 1.01 14.09 0.38
N SER A 204 -0.17 13.57 0.08
CA SER A 204 -0.37 12.23 -0.44
C SER A 204 -1.03 12.32 -1.80
N ILE A 205 -0.45 11.66 -2.79
CA ILE A 205 -0.91 11.66 -4.17
C ILE A 205 -1.02 10.20 -4.63
N MET A 206 -2.18 9.82 -5.14
CA MET A 206 -2.47 8.46 -5.57
C MET A 206 -2.54 8.36 -7.09
N ASP A 207 -1.70 7.49 -7.64
CA ASP A 207 -1.78 6.97 -8.99
C ASP A 207 -2.98 6.03 -9.08
N GLY A 208 -4.11 6.59 -9.52
CA GLY A 208 -5.34 5.89 -9.84
C GLY A 208 -5.64 5.88 -11.34
N ILE A 209 -4.64 6.06 -12.21
CA ILE A 209 -4.86 6.05 -13.67
C ILE A 209 -5.18 4.61 -14.09
N VAL A 210 -4.26 3.70 -13.77
CA VAL A 210 -4.50 2.25 -13.78
C VAL A 210 -4.31 1.73 -12.36
N GLY A 211 -5.38 1.24 -11.75
CA GLY A 211 -5.34 0.58 -10.45
C GLY A 211 -5.14 -0.93 -10.56
N MET A 212 -5.22 -1.62 -9.43
CA MET A 212 -5.26 -3.09 -9.36
C MET A 212 -6.46 -3.57 -8.54
N GLU A 213 -7.24 -4.48 -9.12
CA GLU A 213 -8.39 -5.11 -8.49
C GLU A 213 -8.16 -6.60 -8.20
N GLY A 214 -9.00 -7.20 -7.37
CA GLY A 214 -8.95 -8.61 -6.99
C GLY A 214 -7.90 -8.91 -5.91
N GLU A 215 -7.13 -9.97 -6.11
CA GLU A 215 -6.17 -10.53 -5.13
C GLU A 215 -4.86 -9.72 -5.06
N GLY A 216 -4.97 -8.41 -4.79
CA GLY A 216 -3.83 -7.56 -4.46
C GLY A 216 -3.14 -7.97 -3.15
N PRO A 217 -1.95 -7.43 -2.84
CA PRO A 217 -1.38 -6.21 -3.42
C PRO A 217 -0.45 -6.43 -4.63
N SER A 218 -0.23 -7.68 -5.05
CA SER A 218 0.67 -8.04 -6.16
C SER A 218 0.11 -9.06 -7.15
N ALA A 219 -0.91 -9.85 -6.75
CA ALA A 219 -1.47 -10.92 -7.57
C ALA A 219 -2.78 -10.53 -8.28
N GLY A 220 -3.27 -9.30 -8.09
CA GLY A 220 -4.47 -8.79 -8.75
C GLY A 220 -4.32 -8.52 -10.25
N GLU A 221 -5.37 -7.95 -10.82
CA GLU A 221 -5.50 -7.60 -12.24
C GLU A 221 -5.47 -6.07 -12.42
N PRO A 222 -4.72 -5.54 -13.40
CA PRO A 222 -4.78 -4.12 -13.76
C PRO A 222 -6.20 -3.71 -14.17
N ARG A 223 -6.63 -2.55 -13.68
CA ARG A 223 -7.96 -1.98 -13.96
C ARG A 223 -7.83 -0.51 -14.28
N ASN A 224 -8.29 -0.09 -15.45
CA ASN A 224 -8.38 1.34 -15.78
C ASN A 224 -9.40 2.01 -14.84
N VAL A 225 -8.94 3.01 -14.12
CA VAL A 225 -9.76 3.81 -13.20
C VAL A 225 -9.82 5.26 -13.71
N GLY A 226 -8.69 5.79 -14.16
CA GLY A 226 -8.62 7.02 -14.94
C GLY A 226 -8.59 8.29 -14.11
N VAL A 227 -7.99 8.25 -12.90
CA VAL A 227 -7.99 9.39 -11.98
C VAL A 227 -6.64 9.64 -11.32
N VAL A 228 -6.45 10.88 -10.87
CA VAL A 228 -5.42 11.27 -9.91
C VAL A 228 -6.13 11.85 -8.69
N ILE A 229 -5.76 11.36 -7.51
CA ILE A 229 -6.31 11.81 -6.22
C ILE A 229 -5.18 12.43 -5.41
N ALA A 230 -5.38 13.62 -4.85
CA ALA A 230 -4.38 14.29 -4.03
C ALA A 230 -5.01 14.89 -2.77
N SER A 231 -4.30 14.83 -1.64
CA SER A 231 -4.73 15.47 -0.39
C SER A 231 -3.54 15.67 0.54
N ASN A 232 -3.63 16.65 1.44
CA ASN A 232 -2.76 16.76 2.61
C ASN A 232 -3.16 15.81 3.75
N SER A 233 -4.26 15.08 3.59
CA SER A 233 -4.71 14.05 4.52
C SER A 233 -4.70 12.69 3.82
N PRO A 234 -3.73 11.80 4.11
CA PRO A 234 -3.76 10.42 3.59
C PRO A 234 -5.05 9.67 3.98
N TYR A 235 -5.65 9.99 5.13
CA TYR A 235 -6.86 9.34 5.64
C TYR A 235 -8.10 9.62 4.78
N HIS A 236 -8.41 10.91 4.57
CA HIS A 236 -9.48 11.35 3.67
C HIS A 236 -9.25 10.96 2.21
N LEU A 237 -7.98 10.88 1.76
CA LEU A 237 -7.65 10.35 0.44
C LEU A 237 -8.14 8.91 0.29
N ASP A 238 -7.87 8.05 1.28
CA ASP A 238 -8.30 6.65 1.27
C ASP A 238 -9.84 6.51 1.28
N VAL A 239 -10.54 7.39 1.99
CA VAL A 239 -12.02 7.44 1.98
C VAL A 239 -12.55 7.71 0.58
N VAL A 240 -12.07 8.78 -0.09
CA VAL A 240 -12.52 9.14 -1.45
C VAL A 240 -12.15 8.05 -2.45
N ALA A 241 -10.93 7.51 -2.37
CA ALA A 241 -10.49 6.44 -3.25
C ALA A 241 -11.34 5.16 -3.10
N ALA A 242 -11.71 4.79 -1.86
CA ALA A 242 -12.58 3.65 -1.59
C ALA A 242 -13.99 3.85 -2.18
N GLN A 243 -14.60 5.01 -1.95
CA GLN A 243 -15.93 5.35 -2.49
C GLN A 243 -15.95 5.30 -4.02
N LEU A 244 -14.87 5.74 -4.67
CA LEU A 244 -14.71 5.76 -6.13
C LEU A 244 -14.74 4.35 -6.74
N ILE A 245 -14.14 3.36 -6.06
CA ILE A 245 -14.15 1.95 -6.49
C ILE A 245 -15.27 1.12 -5.87
N GLY A 246 -16.24 1.76 -5.22
CA GLY A 246 -17.40 1.08 -4.64
C GLY A 246 -17.10 0.23 -3.39
N ILE A 247 -15.98 0.48 -2.71
CA ILE A 247 -15.68 -0.11 -1.41
C ILE A 247 -16.22 0.83 -0.32
N ASN A 248 -16.97 0.28 0.64
CA ASN A 248 -17.41 1.05 1.79
C ASN A 248 -16.18 1.39 2.66
N PRO A 249 -15.88 2.68 2.92
CA PRO A 249 -14.74 3.06 3.76
C PRO A 249 -14.79 2.42 5.15
N SER A 250 -16.00 2.21 5.69
CA SER A 250 -16.24 1.49 6.94
C SER A 250 -15.87 0.02 6.90
N ASP A 251 -15.47 -0.58 5.78
CA ASP A 251 -14.97 -1.96 5.73
C ASP A 251 -13.44 -2.04 5.78
N ILE A 252 -12.75 -0.96 5.43
CA ILE A 252 -11.29 -0.88 5.37
C ILE A 252 -10.73 -0.77 6.80
N PRO A 253 -9.94 -1.75 7.28
CA PRO A 253 -9.43 -1.76 8.65
C PRO A 253 -8.66 -0.49 9.06
N THR A 254 -7.82 0.06 8.18
CA THR A 254 -7.06 1.30 8.44
C THR A 254 -7.99 2.51 8.56
N VAL A 255 -9.01 2.64 7.70
CA VAL A 255 -10.01 3.71 7.80
C VAL A 255 -10.81 3.59 9.09
N LYS A 256 -11.22 2.37 9.48
CA LYS A 256 -11.88 2.14 10.80
C LYS A 256 -11.01 2.65 11.94
N ARG A 257 -9.70 2.36 11.93
CA ARG A 257 -8.77 2.85 12.97
C ARG A 257 -8.63 4.37 12.93
N CYS A 258 -8.63 4.98 11.75
CA CYS A 258 -8.61 6.44 11.62
C CYS A 258 -9.85 7.08 12.24
N VAL A 259 -11.04 6.48 12.06
CA VAL A 259 -12.29 6.93 12.68
C VAL A 259 -12.23 6.81 14.20
N GLU A 260 -11.80 5.66 14.73
CA GLU A 260 -11.66 5.44 16.18
C GLU A 260 -10.68 6.42 16.84
N ARG A 261 -9.70 6.93 16.07
CA ARG A 261 -8.69 7.89 16.52
C ARG A 261 -9.04 9.35 16.22
N GLY A 262 -10.24 9.63 15.70
CA GLY A 262 -10.70 10.99 15.40
C GLY A 262 -9.97 11.67 14.23
N LEU A 263 -9.27 10.91 13.37
CA LEU A 263 -8.59 11.43 12.18
C LEU A 263 -9.55 11.64 10.99
N VAL A 264 -10.70 10.95 11.02
CA VAL A 264 -11.80 10.99 10.04
C VAL A 264 -13.11 10.82 10.80
N LYS A 265 -14.19 11.49 10.42
CA LYS A 265 -15.52 11.24 11.00
C LYS A 265 -16.12 9.94 10.47
N ASN A 266 -16.92 9.27 11.31
CA ASN A 266 -17.64 8.05 10.92
C ASN A 266 -18.70 8.28 9.81
N THR A 267 -19.11 9.52 9.59
CA THR A 267 -20.00 9.96 8.51
C THR A 267 -19.30 10.08 7.16
N PHE A 268 -17.96 10.15 7.14
CA PHE A 268 -17.14 10.34 5.95
C PHE A 268 -17.54 11.57 5.12
N ASP A 269 -17.90 12.66 5.80
CA ASP A 269 -18.30 13.94 5.20
C ASP A 269 -17.44 15.12 5.68
N ASP A 270 -16.36 14.86 6.43
CA ASP A 270 -15.46 15.85 7.02
C ASP A 270 -14.32 16.31 6.10
N TYR A 271 -14.53 16.19 4.79
CA TYR A 271 -13.62 16.68 3.75
C TYR A 271 -14.33 17.57 2.73
N LEU A 272 -13.53 18.37 2.04
CA LEU A 272 -13.97 19.19 0.91
C LEU A 272 -13.43 18.58 -0.39
N LEU A 273 -14.33 18.01 -1.19
CA LEU A 273 -13.97 17.50 -2.52
C LEU A 273 -13.75 18.68 -3.50
N LYS A 274 -12.67 18.61 -4.27
CA LYS A 274 -12.31 19.59 -5.31
C LYS A 274 -12.07 18.88 -6.64
N GLY A 275 -12.48 19.52 -7.73
CA GLY A 275 -12.41 18.94 -9.07
C GLY A 275 -13.67 18.15 -9.41
N GLU A 276 -13.50 16.89 -9.82
CA GLU A 276 -14.59 16.01 -10.25
C GLU A 276 -15.40 15.49 -9.05
N THR A 277 -16.64 15.08 -9.31
CA THR A 277 -17.43 14.35 -8.30
C THR A 277 -17.06 12.87 -8.29
N ILE A 278 -17.34 12.18 -7.18
CA ILE A 278 -17.13 10.74 -7.05
C ILE A 278 -17.99 9.99 -8.05
N GLU A 279 -19.24 10.42 -8.24
CA GLU A 279 -20.19 9.81 -9.17
C GLU A 279 -19.68 9.88 -10.61
N ALA A 280 -19.09 11.02 -11.00
CA ALA A 280 -18.56 11.23 -12.35
C ALA A 280 -17.29 10.42 -12.66
N CYS A 281 -16.64 9.86 -11.63
CA CYS A 281 -15.44 9.04 -11.74
C CYS A 281 -15.62 7.61 -11.23
N ARG A 282 -16.83 7.23 -10.84
CA ARG A 282 -17.10 5.94 -10.21
C ARG A 282 -16.75 4.80 -11.15
N VAL A 283 -15.99 3.82 -10.65
CA VAL A 283 -15.67 2.61 -11.40
C VAL A 283 -16.65 1.51 -11.03
N GLU A 284 -17.52 1.15 -11.98
CA GLU A 284 -18.42 0.03 -11.79
C GLU A 284 -17.68 -1.31 -11.77
N LYS A 285 -18.18 -2.22 -10.93
CA LYS A 285 -17.76 -3.62 -10.84
C LYS A 285 -16.26 -3.80 -10.56
N PHE A 286 -15.67 -2.91 -9.76
CA PHE A 286 -14.30 -3.09 -9.28
C PHE A 286 -14.23 -4.35 -8.41
N LYS A 287 -13.38 -5.31 -8.78
CA LYS A 287 -13.30 -6.60 -8.06
C LYS A 287 -12.69 -6.38 -6.69
N SER A 288 -13.51 -6.41 -5.65
CA SER A 288 -13.03 -6.43 -4.28
C SER A 288 -12.55 -7.84 -3.90
N PRO A 289 -11.41 -7.99 -3.19
CA PRO A 289 -11.03 -9.28 -2.63
C PRO A 289 -12.09 -9.71 -1.62
N ASN A 290 -12.42 -11.00 -1.63
CA ASN A 290 -13.46 -11.51 -0.75
C ASN A 290 -12.94 -11.60 0.68
N ILE A 291 -12.96 -10.51 1.47
CA ILE A 291 -12.54 -10.53 2.87
C ILE A 291 -13.65 -11.16 3.68
N ALA A 292 -13.70 -12.49 3.68
CA ALA A 292 -14.37 -13.23 4.73
C ALA A 292 -13.72 -12.81 6.05
N SER A 293 -14.41 -11.95 6.80
CA SER A 293 -14.03 -11.63 8.17
C SER A 293 -14.03 -12.94 8.95
N ILE A 294 -12.88 -13.26 9.51
CA ILE A 294 -12.61 -14.48 10.29
C ILE A 294 -13.42 -14.48 11.62
N ASN A 295 -14.22 -13.44 11.87
CA ASN A 295 -14.99 -13.23 13.09
C ASN A 295 -16.42 -13.79 13.03
N PHE A 296 -16.67 -14.87 12.29
CA PHE A 296 -18.02 -15.43 12.14
C PHE A 296 -18.60 -15.99 13.46
N PHE A 297 -17.70 -16.44 14.35
CA PHE A 297 -18.04 -17.15 15.58
C PHE A 297 -17.75 -16.35 16.87
N LYS A 298 -17.15 -15.16 16.74
CA LYS A 298 -16.73 -14.33 17.88
C LYS A 298 -17.93 -13.92 18.74
N GLY A 299 -18.00 -14.45 19.96
CA GLY A 299 -19.10 -14.22 20.90
C GLY A 299 -20.39 -15.01 20.64
N ARG A 300 -20.41 -15.96 19.68
CA ARG A 300 -21.57 -16.81 19.37
C ARG A 300 -21.41 -18.29 19.77
N VAL A 301 -20.19 -18.71 20.06
CA VAL A 301 -19.85 -20.06 20.52
C VAL A 301 -18.85 -19.98 21.67
N PRO A 302 -18.73 -21.01 22.52
CA PRO A 302 -17.68 -21.08 23.53
C PRO A 302 -16.29 -20.91 22.91
N VAL A 303 -15.38 -20.19 23.59
CA VAL A 303 -14.04 -19.81 23.08
C VAL A 303 -13.23 -21.00 22.54
N PHE A 304 -13.39 -22.19 23.12
CA PHE A 304 -12.71 -23.40 22.63
C PHE A 304 -13.25 -23.89 21.27
N LEU A 305 -14.56 -23.79 21.02
CA LEU A 305 -15.14 -24.05 19.69
C LEU A 305 -14.82 -22.92 18.72
N GLU A 306 -14.73 -21.67 19.20
CA GLU A 306 -14.37 -20.53 18.37
C GLU A 306 -13.02 -20.78 17.69
N ASN A 307 -11.99 -21.17 18.44
CA ASN A 307 -10.67 -21.44 17.88
C ASN A 307 -10.67 -22.59 16.86
N TYR A 308 -11.43 -23.67 17.14
CA TYR A 308 -11.52 -24.83 16.26
C TYR A 308 -12.30 -24.55 14.96
N LEU A 309 -13.47 -23.92 15.07
CA LEU A 309 -14.31 -23.57 13.92
C LEU A 309 -13.66 -22.49 13.05
N THR A 310 -12.98 -21.55 13.70
CA THR A 310 -12.23 -20.49 13.01
C THR A 310 -11.04 -21.09 12.24
N SER A 311 -10.28 -22.02 12.82
CA SER A 311 -9.20 -22.76 12.15
C SER A 311 -9.66 -23.44 10.85
N LEU A 312 -10.83 -24.08 10.85
CA LEU A 312 -11.41 -24.76 9.68
C LEU A 312 -11.91 -23.79 8.60
N CYS A 313 -12.33 -22.60 9.01
CA CYS A 313 -12.95 -21.59 8.15
C CYS A 313 -11.96 -20.54 7.62
N GLN A 314 -10.73 -20.49 8.14
CA GLN A 314 -9.74 -19.50 7.75
C GLN A 314 -9.24 -19.72 6.31
N PRO A 315 -9.02 -18.63 5.54
CA PRO A 315 -8.31 -18.71 4.26
C PRO A 315 -6.91 -19.30 4.47
N LYS A 316 -6.43 -20.07 3.49
CA LYS A 316 -5.09 -20.68 3.53
C LYS A 316 -4.31 -20.52 2.23
N PRO A 317 -2.98 -20.38 2.28
CA PRO A 317 -2.16 -20.33 1.08
C PRO A 317 -2.09 -21.71 0.43
N ILE A 318 -2.21 -21.76 -0.89
CA ILE A 318 -1.98 -22.94 -1.73
C ILE A 318 -0.89 -22.59 -2.74
N PHE A 319 0.09 -23.48 -2.84
CA PHE A 319 1.23 -23.31 -3.72
C PHE A 319 1.00 -24.13 -4.99
N ASP A 320 0.86 -23.44 -6.11
CA ASP A 320 0.83 -24.02 -7.43
C ASP A 320 2.26 -24.38 -7.84
N HIS A 321 2.58 -25.66 -7.78
CA HIS A 321 3.93 -26.13 -8.09
C HIS A 321 4.24 -26.04 -9.58
N ASN A 322 3.26 -25.95 -10.47
CA ASN A 322 3.52 -25.79 -11.91
C ASN A 322 4.04 -24.38 -12.23
N ASP A 323 3.44 -23.36 -11.62
CA ASP A 323 3.84 -21.96 -11.81
C ASP A 323 5.08 -21.56 -10.99
N CYS A 324 5.45 -22.36 -9.99
CA CYS A 324 6.54 -22.06 -9.07
C CYS A 324 7.93 -22.24 -9.71
N VAL A 325 8.72 -21.17 -9.74
CA VAL A 325 10.11 -21.16 -10.24
C VAL A 325 11.18 -21.47 -9.19
N GLY A 326 10.78 -21.81 -7.96
CA GLY A 326 11.73 -22.18 -6.90
C GLY A 326 12.62 -21.05 -6.38
N CYS A 327 12.19 -19.78 -6.47
CA CYS A 327 13.00 -18.62 -6.06
C CYS A 327 13.24 -18.49 -4.54
N LYS A 328 12.52 -19.27 -3.72
CA LYS A 328 12.58 -19.27 -2.24
C LYS A 328 12.07 -17.99 -1.54
N ASP A 329 11.58 -16.98 -2.26
CA ASP A 329 11.04 -15.76 -1.65
C ASP A 329 9.99 -16.06 -0.56
N CYS A 330 9.11 -17.03 -0.80
CA CYS A 330 8.09 -17.44 0.16
C CYS A 330 8.64 -18.09 1.43
N GLU A 331 9.78 -18.77 1.36
CA GLU A 331 10.48 -19.35 2.52
C GLU A 331 11.19 -18.24 3.30
N ILE A 332 11.93 -17.39 2.60
CA ILE A 332 12.68 -16.26 3.17
C ILE A 332 11.74 -15.29 3.90
N CYS A 333 10.58 -15.00 3.31
CA CYS A 333 9.63 -14.05 3.87
C CYS A 333 8.62 -14.67 4.86
N CYS A 334 8.77 -15.94 5.25
CA CYS A 334 7.83 -16.62 6.14
C CYS A 334 8.18 -16.34 7.61
N PRO A 335 7.44 -15.47 8.34
CA PRO A 335 7.79 -15.16 9.73
C PRO A 335 7.83 -16.38 10.66
N PRO A 336 6.82 -17.28 10.68
CA PRO A 336 6.84 -18.45 11.57
C PRO A 336 7.77 -19.56 11.07
N LYS A 337 8.51 -19.36 9.96
CA LYS A 337 9.31 -20.39 9.28
C LYS A 337 8.50 -21.67 8.99
N ALA A 338 7.24 -21.47 8.62
CA ALA A 338 6.30 -22.54 8.30
C ALA A 338 6.49 -23.11 6.89
N ILE A 339 7.33 -22.50 6.05
CA ILE A 339 7.55 -22.92 4.66
C ILE A 339 8.97 -23.51 4.54
N THR A 340 9.08 -24.66 3.90
CA THR A 340 10.35 -25.32 3.60
C THR A 340 10.42 -25.67 2.12
N MET A 341 11.57 -25.41 1.50
CA MET A 341 11.83 -25.77 0.11
C MET A 341 12.35 -27.21 0.00
N LYS A 342 11.65 -28.08 -0.74
CA LYS A 342 12.10 -29.44 -1.10
C LYS A 342 12.04 -29.59 -2.61
N GLU A 343 13.10 -30.11 -3.23
CA GLU A 343 13.18 -30.30 -4.69
C GLU A 343 12.80 -29.03 -5.50
N LYS A 344 13.23 -27.86 -5.01
CA LYS A 344 12.91 -26.53 -5.57
C LYS A 344 11.41 -26.15 -5.52
N LYS A 345 10.58 -26.83 -4.74
CA LYS A 345 9.16 -26.49 -4.51
C LYS A 345 8.88 -26.19 -3.03
N PRO A 346 7.98 -25.23 -2.75
CA PRO A 346 7.62 -24.87 -1.38
C PRO A 346 6.58 -25.82 -0.79
N TYR A 347 6.80 -26.22 0.46
CA TYR A 347 5.86 -26.98 1.28
C TYR A 347 5.59 -26.19 2.55
N ALA A 348 4.32 -25.92 2.83
CA ALA A 348 3.89 -25.13 3.98
C ALA A 348 3.27 -26.02 5.07
N ASP A 349 3.81 -25.93 6.27
CA ASP A 349 3.20 -26.41 7.51
C ASP A 349 2.06 -25.46 7.89
N LEU A 350 0.83 -25.87 7.61
CA LEU A 350 -0.34 -25.02 7.80
C LEU A 350 -0.74 -24.86 9.27
N GLU A 351 -0.22 -25.69 10.18
CA GLU A 351 -0.45 -25.57 11.63
C GLU A 351 0.42 -24.47 12.23
N LYS A 352 1.67 -24.34 11.76
CA LYS A 352 2.58 -23.24 12.15
C LYS A 352 2.27 -21.92 11.45
N CYS A 353 1.52 -21.95 10.36
CA CYS A 353 1.30 -20.78 9.52
C CYS A 353 0.28 -19.82 10.14
N ILE A 354 0.73 -18.61 10.50
CA ILE A 354 -0.08 -17.52 11.07
C ILE A 354 -1.02 -16.81 10.07
N ARG A 355 -1.12 -17.31 8.83
CA ARG A 355 -1.96 -16.72 7.76
C ARG A 355 -1.70 -15.23 7.48
N CYS A 356 -0.44 -14.79 7.57
CA CYS A 356 -0.03 -13.42 7.18
C CYS A 356 0.00 -13.18 5.66
N PHE A 357 -0.08 -14.24 4.85
CA PHE A 357 -0.03 -14.20 3.38
C PHE A 357 1.19 -13.49 2.75
N CYS A 358 2.27 -13.22 3.48
CA CYS A 358 3.50 -12.67 2.90
C CYS A 358 4.02 -13.51 1.70
N CYS A 359 3.86 -14.84 1.76
CA CYS A 359 4.20 -15.74 0.66
C CYS A 359 3.36 -15.51 -0.62
N HIS A 360 2.11 -15.08 -0.48
CA HIS A 360 1.26 -14.65 -1.58
C HIS A 360 1.70 -13.29 -2.10
N GLU A 361 1.87 -12.33 -1.19
CA GLU A 361 2.26 -10.97 -1.55
C GLU A 361 3.59 -10.90 -2.27
N LEU A 362 4.55 -11.73 -1.87
CA LEU A 362 5.94 -11.69 -2.35
C LEU A 362 6.25 -12.72 -3.45
N CYS A 363 5.25 -13.44 -3.97
CA CYS A 363 5.48 -14.40 -5.05
C CYS A 363 5.60 -13.68 -6.41
N PRO A 364 6.77 -13.70 -7.08
CA PRO A 364 6.96 -13.00 -8.35
C PRO A 364 6.12 -13.58 -9.49
N LYS A 365 5.77 -14.87 -9.39
CA LYS A 365 5.00 -15.63 -10.40
C LYS A 365 3.52 -15.80 -10.08
N LYS A 366 3.02 -15.21 -8.98
CA LYS A 366 1.64 -15.40 -8.51
C LYS A 366 1.27 -16.89 -8.32
N ALA A 367 2.27 -17.73 -8.04
CA ALA A 367 2.12 -19.17 -7.85
C ALA A 367 1.50 -19.55 -6.50
N VAL A 368 1.36 -18.59 -5.57
CA VAL A 368 0.66 -18.80 -4.31
C VAL A 368 -0.74 -18.21 -4.44
N LYS A 369 -1.77 -19.02 -4.19
CA LYS A 369 -3.19 -18.65 -4.30
C LYS A 369 -3.84 -18.70 -2.90
N ILE A 370 -4.81 -17.85 -2.63
CA ILE A 370 -5.57 -17.88 -1.37
C ILE A 370 -6.80 -18.76 -1.55
N LYS A 371 -6.84 -19.95 -0.91
CA LYS A 371 -8.04 -20.80 -0.89
C LYS A 371 -8.91 -20.43 0.30
N ARG A 372 -10.16 -20.05 0.01
CA ARG A 372 -11.21 -19.79 0.99
C ARG A 372 -12.19 -20.98 1.02
N PRO A 373 -12.63 -21.46 2.20
CA PRO A 373 -13.57 -22.57 2.28
C PRO A 373 -14.95 -22.21 1.69
N LYS A 374 -15.52 -23.11 0.89
CA LYS A 374 -16.74 -22.87 0.07
C LYS A 374 -18.03 -22.68 0.89
N ILE A 375 -18.07 -23.14 2.14
CA ILE A 375 -19.27 -23.07 3.01
C ILE A 375 -19.65 -21.60 3.29
N ILE A 376 -18.67 -20.70 3.40
CA ILE A 376 -18.89 -19.26 3.62
C ILE A 376 -19.48 -18.59 2.36
N GLY A 377 -19.06 -19.00 1.16
CA GLY A 377 -19.53 -18.42 -0.09
C GLY A 377 -21.01 -18.70 -0.43
N ARG A 378 -21.62 -19.71 0.21
CA ARG A 378 -23.03 -20.09 0.00
C ARG A 378 -23.96 -19.44 1.03
N LEU A 379 -23.47 -19.19 2.25
CA LEU A 379 -24.21 -18.50 3.32
C LEU A 379 -24.30 -16.97 3.10
N MET A 380 -23.36 -16.39 2.35
CA MET A 380 -23.27 -14.94 2.07
C MET A 380 -23.99 -14.50 0.77
N ARG A 381 -24.68 -15.41 0.07
CA ARG A 381 -25.57 -15.09 -1.07
C ARG A 381 -27.06 -15.14 -0.69
N MET A 382 -27.36 -15.41 0.58
CA MET A 382 -28.64 -15.12 1.23
C MET A 382 -28.47 -13.83 2.02
#